data_AF-A0A9R0J649-F1
#
_entry.id   AF-A0A9R0J649-F1
#
_cell.length_a   1.000
_cell.length_b   1.000
_cell.length_c   1.000
_cell.angle_alpha   90.00
_cell.angle_beta   90.00
_cell.angle_gamma   90.00
#
_symmetry.space_group_name_H-M   'P 1'
#
loop_
_entity.id
_entity.type
_entity.pdbx_description
1 polymer ?
#
loop_
_entity_poly.entity_id
_entity_poly.type
_entity_poly.pdbx_seq_one_letter_code
_entity_poly.pdbx_strand_id
1 'polypeptide(L)'
;MNKSHQIRSLSIPSKLNPINQKIEQELRRLRAKEEASASTSTSESIIIGVSGLGKLYECINQALSLPMTQQTLSLQQYEKHVCELLKGCSSLLNICNSIKEAVLHQREATNNLESSLSEKEESSKIGSNVASYTCSRKEGIRKIRDILSSLNQLNAQVLEEEDCHLSTVIKSLRCVSIINLSVFESLLCFLSMPVAKPKRSLVSKLMNKGTGKCNTGNEMNDLDIVLHQLVSGKLVTEEKLLFTLKKSKALVDVMQGIEIKLENICKHLSETKVCLIKVVSF
;
A
#
# COMPACT_ATOMS: atom_id res chain seq x y z
N MET A 1 -10.14 -4.46 -21.87
CA MET A 1 -9.60 -5.83 -21.78
C MET A 1 -9.11 -6.01 -20.35
N ASN A 2 -9.81 -6.86 -19.59
CA ASN A 2 -9.65 -6.99 -18.14
C ASN A 2 -8.56 -8.03 -17.87
N LYS A 3 -7.31 -7.60 -17.62
CA LYS A 3 -6.31 -8.51 -17.04
C LYS A 3 -6.52 -8.49 -15.54
N SER A 4 -7.45 -9.34 -15.09
CA SER A 4 -7.38 -9.90 -13.75
C SER A 4 -5.99 -10.53 -13.64
N HIS A 5 -5.09 -9.87 -12.93
CA HIS A 5 -3.85 -10.48 -12.47
C HIS A 5 -4.21 -11.39 -11.29
N GLN A 6 -5.02 -12.43 -11.56
CA GLN A 6 -4.93 -13.64 -10.77
C GLN A 6 -3.44 -13.98 -10.71
N ILE A 7 -2.97 -14.21 -9.49
CA ILE A 7 -1.62 -14.64 -9.15
C ILE A 7 -1.35 -15.94 -9.91
N ARG A 8 -0.97 -15.79 -11.18
CA ARG A 8 -0.86 -16.88 -12.14
C ARG A 8 0.45 -17.56 -11.82
N SER A 9 0.37 -18.64 -11.05
CA SER A 9 1.36 -19.72 -10.98
C SER A 9 2.83 -19.27 -11.14
N LEU A 10 3.30 -18.36 -10.28
CA LEU A 10 4.72 -18.07 -10.14
C LEU A 10 5.33 -19.18 -9.27
N SER A 11 5.59 -20.34 -9.88
CA SER A 11 6.37 -21.42 -9.27
C SER A 11 7.85 -21.11 -9.49
N ILE A 12 8.60 -20.95 -8.40
CA ILE A 12 10.04 -20.71 -8.45
C ILE A 12 10.72 -22.07 -8.76
N PRO A 13 11.77 -22.13 -9.59
CA PRO A 13 12.48 -23.38 -9.83
C PRO A 13 13.07 -23.97 -8.54
N SER A 14 12.46 -25.07 -8.10
CA SER A 14 12.99 -26.24 -7.38
C SER A 14 13.91 -26.04 -6.15
N LYS A 15 13.30 -26.25 -4.97
CA LYS A 15 13.65 -27.22 -3.90
C LYS A 15 15.03 -27.22 -3.21
N LEU A 16 16.06 -26.52 -3.66
CA LEU A 16 17.43 -26.68 -3.10
C LEU A 16 17.93 -25.55 -2.18
N ASN A 17 17.19 -24.44 -2.07
CA ASN A 17 17.57 -23.34 -1.18
C ASN A 17 16.50 -23.17 -0.08
N PRO A 18 16.83 -23.37 1.21
CA PRO A 18 15.91 -23.16 2.34
C PRO A 18 15.19 -21.81 2.31
N ILE A 19 15.81 -20.80 1.70
CA ILE A 19 15.27 -19.44 1.65
C ILE A 19 14.19 -19.29 0.58
N ASN A 20 14.33 -19.97 -0.56
CA ASN A 20 13.26 -20.02 -1.55
C ASN A 20 12.05 -20.77 -1.01
N GLN A 21 12.26 -21.84 -0.22
CA GLN A 21 11.17 -22.54 0.47
C GLN A 21 10.45 -21.62 1.45
N LYS A 22 11.20 -20.79 2.21
CA LYS A 22 10.64 -19.81 3.14
C LYS A 22 9.83 -18.72 2.42
N ILE A 23 10.35 -18.20 1.30
CA ILE A 23 9.63 -17.25 0.44
C ILE A 23 8.34 -17.88 -0.09
N GLU A 24 8.40 -19.07 -0.68
CA GLU A 24 7.19 -19.77 -1.18
C GLU A 24 6.18 -20.09 -0.08
N GLN A 25 6.64 -20.38 1.13
CA GLN A 25 5.78 -20.59 2.29
C GLN A 25 5.07 -19.30 2.70
N GLU A 26 5.80 -18.17 2.77
CA GLU A 26 5.20 -16.87 3.07
C GLU A 26 4.22 -16.43 1.99
N LEU A 27 4.49 -16.71 0.71
CA LEU A 27 3.57 -16.46 -0.39
C LEU A 27 2.28 -17.28 -0.27
N ARG A 28 2.39 -18.57 0.05
CA ARG A 28 1.21 -19.42 0.29
C ARG A 28 0.42 -18.93 1.50
N ARG A 29 1.09 -18.53 2.57
CA ARG A 29 0.44 -17.97 3.77
C ARG A 29 -0.29 -16.68 3.45
N LEU A 30 0.28 -15.81 2.62
CA LEU A 30 -0.36 -14.57 2.18
C LEU A 30 -1.63 -14.85 1.38
N ARG A 31 -1.57 -15.74 0.38
CA ARG A 31 -2.74 -16.13 -0.40
C ARG A 31 -3.82 -16.76 0.47
N ALA A 32 -3.45 -17.69 1.35
CA ALA A 32 -4.40 -18.33 2.25
C ALA A 32 -5.10 -17.32 3.16
N LYS A 33 -4.37 -16.28 3.61
CA LYS A 33 -4.96 -15.18 4.39
C LYS A 33 -5.90 -14.34 3.53
N GLU A 34 -5.50 -13.95 2.32
CA GLU A 34 -6.38 -13.22 1.39
C GLU A 34 -7.65 -14.01 1.04
N GLU A 35 -7.55 -15.32 0.82
CA GLU A 35 -8.67 -16.22 0.51
C GLU A 35 -9.59 -16.43 1.71
N ALA A 36 -9.03 -16.64 2.90
CA ALA A 36 -9.80 -16.72 4.15
C ALA A 36 -10.48 -15.38 4.51
N SER A 37 -9.95 -14.29 3.97
CA SER A 37 -10.40 -12.91 4.16
C SER A 37 -11.54 -12.47 3.24
N ALA A 38 -12.27 -13.39 2.59
CA ALA A 38 -13.40 -13.05 1.72
C ALA A 38 -14.51 -12.21 2.38
N SER A 39 -14.51 -12.08 3.72
CA SER A 39 -15.42 -11.26 4.52
C SER A 39 -14.76 -10.13 5.33
N THR A 40 -13.45 -9.87 5.17
CA THR A 40 -12.72 -8.83 5.94
C THR A 40 -12.85 -7.44 5.31
N SER A 41 -12.63 -6.39 6.10
CA SER A 41 -12.66 -5.02 5.59
C SER A 41 -11.50 -4.75 4.61
N THR A 42 -11.65 -3.72 3.78
CA THR A 42 -10.62 -3.30 2.82
C THR A 42 -9.30 -2.98 3.54
N SER A 43 -9.35 -2.31 4.70
CA SER A 43 -8.14 -1.99 5.46
C SER A 43 -7.44 -3.23 6.04
N GLU A 44 -8.20 -4.23 6.47
CA GLU A 44 -7.65 -5.48 6.99
C GLU A 44 -6.87 -6.24 5.91
N SER A 45 -7.42 -6.34 4.70
CA SER A 45 -6.71 -6.92 3.55
C SER A 45 -5.40 -6.18 3.25
N ILE A 46 -5.41 -4.85 3.28
CA ILE A 46 -4.21 -4.02 3.08
C ILE A 46 -3.19 -4.28 4.19
N ILE A 47 -3.63 -4.31 5.45
CA ILE A 47 -2.78 -4.60 6.60
C ILE A 47 -2.12 -5.98 6.46
N ILE A 48 -2.88 -6.99 6.03
CA ILE A 48 -2.37 -8.34 5.75
C ILE A 48 -1.30 -8.29 4.65
N GLY A 49 -1.57 -7.61 3.54
CA GLY A 49 -0.64 -7.48 2.42
C GLY A 49 0.67 -6.80 2.82
N VAL A 50 0.59 -5.64 3.49
CA VAL A 50 1.75 -4.87 3.96
C VAL A 50 2.54 -5.67 5.01
N SER A 51 1.86 -6.34 5.95
CA SER A 51 2.54 -7.23 6.91
C SER A 51 3.25 -8.40 6.24
N GLY A 52 2.61 -9.03 5.26
CA GLY A 52 3.21 -10.12 4.49
C GLY A 52 4.44 -9.68 3.71
N LEU A 53 4.37 -8.50 3.10
CA LEU A 53 5.48 -7.93 2.37
C LEU A 53 6.71 -7.73 3.27
N GLY A 54 6.52 -7.27 4.51
CA GLY A 54 7.59 -7.22 5.50
C GLY A 54 8.26 -8.58 5.73
N LYS A 55 7.48 -9.66 5.83
CA LYS A 55 8.00 -11.03 5.98
C LYS A 55 8.72 -11.54 4.73
N LEU A 56 8.25 -11.19 3.54
CA LEU A 56 8.93 -11.52 2.30
C LEU A 56 10.30 -10.84 2.22
N TYR A 57 10.38 -9.54 2.52
CA TYR A 57 11.67 -8.84 2.53
C TYR A 57 12.61 -9.32 3.63
N GLU A 58 12.10 -9.73 4.80
CA GLU A 58 12.89 -10.38 5.83
C GLU A 58 13.57 -11.65 5.28
N CYS A 59 12.84 -12.48 4.53
CA CYS A 59 13.39 -13.68 3.89
C CYS A 59 14.42 -13.33 2.81
N ILE A 60 14.14 -12.30 1.99
CA ILE A 60 15.06 -11.82 0.96
C ILE A 60 16.38 -11.31 1.57
N ASN A 61 16.31 -10.52 2.64
CA ASN A 61 17.50 -9.98 3.29
C ASN A 61 18.35 -11.08 3.91
N GLN A 62 17.71 -12.11 4.49
CA GLN A 62 18.41 -13.33 4.93
C GLN A 62 19.13 -14.01 3.75
N ALA A 63 18.47 -14.14 2.59
CA ALA A 63 19.08 -14.71 1.38
C ALA A 63 20.29 -13.92 0.89
N LEU A 64 20.13 -12.60 0.78
CA LEU A 64 21.16 -11.70 0.32
C LEU A 64 22.33 -11.59 1.30
N SER A 65 22.14 -11.87 2.58
CA SER A 65 23.22 -11.85 3.57
C SER A 65 24.17 -13.05 3.48
N LEU A 66 23.77 -14.13 2.79
CA LEU A 66 24.60 -15.32 2.66
C LEU A 66 25.80 -15.07 1.72
N PRO A 67 27.02 -15.49 2.12
CA PRO A 67 28.22 -15.33 1.28
C PRO A 67 28.09 -15.97 -0.10
N MET A 68 27.53 -17.18 -0.18
CA MET A 68 27.33 -17.88 -1.46
C MET A 68 26.36 -17.13 -2.39
N THR A 69 25.35 -16.48 -1.83
CA THR A 69 24.42 -15.64 -2.61
C THR A 69 25.15 -14.41 -3.15
N GLN A 70 25.92 -13.72 -2.31
CA GLN A 70 26.70 -12.55 -2.72
C GLN A 70 27.69 -12.92 -3.83
N GLN A 71 28.47 -14.00 -3.65
CA GLN A 71 29.41 -14.48 -4.67
C GLN A 71 28.71 -14.84 -6.00
N THR A 72 27.56 -15.52 -5.92
CA THR A 72 26.79 -15.87 -7.13
C THR A 72 26.30 -14.62 -7.86
N LEU A 73 25.81 -13.62 -7.13
CA LEU A 73 25.29 -12.39 -7.72
C LEU A 73 26.38 -11.46 -8.26
N SER A 74 27.61 -11.53 -7.73
CA SER A 74 28.76 -10.78 -8.24
C SER A 74 29.37 -11.35 -9.52
N LEU A 75 28.86 -12.49 -10.04
CA LEU A 75 29.28 -13.00 -11.33
C LEU A 75 28.89 -12.01 -12.45
N GLN A 76 29.84 -11.71 -13.35
CA GLN A 76 29.66 -10.74 -14.44
C GLN A 76 28.39 -10.97 -15.27
N GLN A 77 27.99 -12.23 -15.48
CA GLN A 77 26.75 -12.56 -16.21
C GLN A 77 25.46 -12.01 -15.56
N TYR A 78 25.49 -11.67 -14.26
CA TYR A 78 24.35 -11.13 -13.52
C TYR A 78 24.50 -9.64 -13.18
N GLU A 79 25.63 -9.00 -13.50
CA GLU A 79 25.92 -7.61 -13.16
C GLU A 79 24.80 -6.65 -13.61
N LYS A 80 24.36 -6.77 -14.87
CA LYS A 80 23.27 -5.97 -15.44
C LYS A 80 21.98 -6.12 -14.62
N HIS A 81 21.60 -7.37 -14.33
CA HIS A 81 20.39 -7.70 -13.60
C HIS A 81 20.44 -7.20 -12.16
N VAL A 82 21.59 -7.29 -11.48
CA VAL A 82 21.77 -6.76 -10.13
C VAL A 82 21.68 -5.24 -10.14
N CYS A 83 22.26 -4.56 -11.14
CA CYS A 83 22.13 -3.12 -11.31
C CYS A 83 20.67 -2.68 -11.50
N GLU A 84 19.90 -3.41 -12.29
CA GLU A 84 18.47 -3.16 -12.49
C GLU A 84 17.66 -3.40 -11.21
N LEU A 85 17.94 -4.48 -10.48
CA LEU A 85 17.33 -4.75 -9.17
C LEU A 85 17.65 -3.64 -8.17
N LEU A 86 18.88 -3.12 -8.16
CA LEU A 86 19.28 -2.02 -7.28
C LEU A 86 18.54 -0.73 -7.62
N LYS A 87 18.39 -0.42 -8.92
CA LYS A 87 17.57 0.71 -9.38
C LYS A 87 16.11 0.54 -8.97
N GLY A 88 15.53 -0.62 -9.23
CA GLY A 88 14.15 -0.95 -8.86
C GLY A 88 13.91 -0.88 -7.35
N CYS A 89 14.83 -1.43 -6.54
CA CYS A 89 14.79 -1.37 -5.08
C CYS A 89 14.87 0.08 -4.58
N SER A 90 15.70 0.92 -5.20
CA SER A 90 15.80 2.34 -4.86
C SER A 90 14.52 3.09 -5.18
N SER A 91 13.91 2.82 -6.35
CA SER A 91 12.60 3.40 -6.71
C SER A 91 11.49 2.93 -5.76
N LEU A 92 11.44 1.64 -5.42
CA LEU A 92 10.48 1.10 -4.44
C LEU A 92 10.64 1.73 -3.07
N LEU A 93 11.88 1.97 -2.60
CA LEU A 93 12.14 2.64 -1.33
C LEU A 93 11.65 4.09 -1.35
N ASN A 94 11.91 4.83 -2.43
CA ASN A 94 11.41 6.20 -2.59
C ASN A 94 9.88 6.23 -2.56
N ILE A 95 9.23 5.33 -3.30
CA ILE A 95 7.77 5.18 -3.30
C ILE A 95 7.26 4.81 -1.90
N CYS A 96 7.88 3.83 -1.21
CA CYS A 96 7.55 3.44 0.16
C CYS A 96 7.52 4.66 1.09
N ASN A 97 8.55 5.50 1.03
CA ASN A 97 8.63 6.72 1.81
C ASN A 97 7.50 7.70 1.43
N SER A 98 7.26 7.95 0.14
CA SER A 98 6.15 8.83 -0.29
C SER A 98 4.77 8.32 0.16
N ILE A 99 4.54 7.00 0.12
CA ILE A 99 3.29 6.40 0.62
C ILE A 99 3.18 6.61 2.13
N LYS A 100 4.27 6.40 2.88
CA LYS A 100 4.31 6.62 4.33
C LYS A 100 3.94 8.06 4.69
N GLU A 101 4.52 9.04 4.00
CA GLU A 101 4.18 10.46 4.19
C GLU A 101 2.71 10.75 3.85
N ALA A 102 2.16 10.10 2.81
CA ALA A 102 0.75 10.25 2.45
C ALA A 102 -0.20 9.65 3.51
N VAL A 103 0.15 8.50 4.11
CA VAL A 103 -0.58 7.88 5.23
C VAL A 103 -0.53 8.79 6.45
N LEU A 104 0.65 9.28 6.81
CA LEU A 104 0.86 10.21 7.92
C LEU A 104 -0.03 11.45 7.77
N HIS A 105 0.00 12.08 6.59
CA HIS A 105 -0.80 13.26 6.30
C HIS A 105 -2.32 13.01 6.46
N GLN A 106 -2.84 11.87 5.98
CA GLN A 106 -4.26 11.54 6.15
C GLN A 106 -4.60 11.23 7.61
N ARG A 107 -3.69 10.61 8.35
CA ARG A 107 -3.84 10.33 9.78
C ARG A 107 -3.91 11.63 10.57
N GLU A 108 -2.97 12.55 10.35
CA GLU A 108 -2.94 13.86 11.01
C GLU A 108 -4.20 14.67 10.70
N ALA A 109 -4.64 14.70 9.44
CA ALA A 109 -5.91 15.35 9.09
C ALA A 109 -7.10 14.77 9.86
N THR A 110 -7.14 13.44 10.02
CA THR A 110 -8.20 12.74 10.76
C THR A 110 -8.09 12.97 12.28
N ASN A 111 -6.89 12.97 12.84
CA ASN A 111 -6.64 13.26 14.26
C ASN A 111 -7.01 14.69 14.63
N ASN A 112 -6.66 15.65 13.77
CA ASN A 112 -7.01 17.06 13.99
C ASN A 112 -8.52 17.24 14.00
N LEU A 113 -9.21 16.60 13.05
CA LEU A 113 -10.68 16.56 13.03
C LEU A 113 -11.25 15.92 14.30
N GLU A 114 -10.73 14.77 14.72
CA GLU A 114 -11.20 14.06 15.92
C GLU A 114 -11.01 14.88 17.19
N SER A 115 -9.86 15.54 17.33
CA SER A 115 -9.54 16.45 18.44
C SER A 115 -10.52 17.62 18.48
N SER A 116 -10.72 18.30 17.34
CA SER A 116 -11.63 19.44 17.27
C SER A 116 -13.09 19.06 17.54
N LEU A 117 -13.55 17.89 17.10
CA LEU A 117 -14.89 17.39 17.37
C LEU A 117 -15.09 16.91 18.83
N SER A 118 -14.01 16.58 19.54
CA SER A 118 -14.03 16.11 20.93
C SER A 118 -14.04 17.26 21.94
N GLU A 119 -13.49 18.41 21.57
CA GLU A 119 -13.65 19.64 22.34
C GLU A 119 -15.13 20.04 22.35
N LYS A 120 -15.65 20.60 23.46
CA LYS A 120 -17.02 21.15 23.53
C LYS A 120 -17.11 22.40 22.65
N GLU A 121 -17.13 22.20 21.34
CA GLU A 121 -17.23 23.27 20.36
C GLU A 121 -18.68 23.72 20.18
N GLU A 122 -18.85 25.01 19.92
CA GLU A 122 -20.10 25.53 19.38
C GLU A 122 -20.41 24.85 18.04
N SER A 123 -21.69 24.53 17.81
CA SER A 123 -22.16 23.93 16.56
C SER A 123 -21.72 24.67 15.28
N SER A 124 -21.40 25.96 15.39
CA SER A 124 -20.87 26.83 14.33
C SER A 124 -19.47 26.43 13.84
N LYS A 125 -18.63 25.81 14.68
CA LYS A 125 -17.23 25.44 14.35
C LYS A 125 -17.12 24.07 13.68
N ILE A 126 -18.05 23.16 13.96
CA ILE A 126 -18.10 21.81 13.37
C ILE A 126 -18.05 21.87 11.84
N GLY A 127 -18.83 22.76 11.22
CA GLY A 127 -18.84 22.93 9.76
C GLY A 127 -17.48 23.34 9.20
N SER A 128 -16.78 24.24 9.87
CA SER A 128 -15.42 24.69 9.48
C SER A 128 -14.40 23.56 9.61
N ASN A 129 -14.45 22.79 10.70
CA ASN A 129 -13.52 21.68 10.94
C ASN A 129 -13.70 20.55 9.92
N VAL A 130 -14.95 20.20 9.60
CA VAL A 130 -15.26 19.24 8.52
C VAL A 130 -14.80 19.75 7.15
N ALA A 131 -14.95 21.05 6.87
CA ALA A 131 -14.47 21.65 5.63
C ALA A 131 -12.94 21.61 5.52
N SER A 132 -12.23 21.91 6.61
CA SER A 132 -10.76 21.84 6.71
C SER A 132 -10.27 20.40 6.45
N TYR A 133 -10.83 19.42 7.15
CA TYR A 133 -10.56 18.00 6.92
C TYR A 133 -10.78 17.60 5.46
N THR A 134 -11.92 17.99 4.89
CA THR A 134 -12.27 17.68 3.49
C THR A 134 -11.28 18.29 2.51
N CYS A 135 -10.77 19.50 2.79
CA CYS A 135 -9.75 20.15 1.99
C CYS A 135 -8.42 19.40 2.05
N SER A 136 -7.93 19.11 3.26
CA SER A 136 -6.70 18.31 3.48
C SER A 136 -6.80 16.95 2.81
N ARG A 137 -7.93 16.24 2.96
CA ARG A 137 -8.15 14.95 2.33
C ARG A 137 -8.04 15.01 0.80
N LYS A 138 -8.65 16.02 0.16
CA LYS A 138 -8.53 16.24 -1.29
C LYS A 138 -7.10 16.54 -1.72
N GLU A 139 -6.37 17.31 -0.93
CA GLU A 139 -4.95 17.59 -1.18
C GLU A 139 -4.11 16.31 -1.12
N GLY A 140 -4.32 15.48 -0.09
CA GLY A 140 -3.66 14.18 0.02
C GLY A 140 -3.95 13.28 -1.19
N ILE A 141 -5.21 13.23 -1.66
CA ILE A 141 -5.60 12.45 -2.85
C ILE A 141 -4.86 12.93 -4.11
N ARG A 142 -4.61 14.25 -4.26
CA ARG A 142 -3.81 14.77 -5.37
C ARG A 142 -2.39 14.21 -5.34
N LYS A 143 -1.70 14.33 -4.20
CA LYS A 143 -0.33 13.80 -4.02
C LYS A 143 -0.27 12.29 -4.25
N ILE A 144 -1.26 11.54 -3.76
CA ILE A 144 -1.33 10.09 -3.96
C ILE A 144 -1.39 9.72 -5.44
N ARG A 145 -2.07 10.53 -6.28
CA ARG A 145 -2.14 10.27 -7.72
C ARG A 145 -0.76 10.37 -8.38
N ASP A 146 0.08 11.28 -7.91
CA ASP A 146 1.45 11.44 -8.43
C ASP A 146 2.32 10.24 -8.02
N ILE A 147 2.15 9.75 -6.78
CA ILE A 147 2.80 8.52 -6.31
C ILE A 147 2.36 7.32 -7.15
N LEU A 148 1.05 7.20 -7.43
CA LEU A 148 0.49 6.12 -8.24
C LEU A 148 1.03 6.16 -9.68
N SER A 149 1.21 7.34 -10.25
CA SER A 149 1.87 7.50 -11.56
C SER A 149 3.30 6.97 -11.55
N SER A 150 4.06 7.28 -10.49
CA SER A 150 5.44 6.82 -10.32
C SER A 150 5.52 5.30 -10.13
N LEU A 151 4.58 4.73 -9.38
CA LEU A 151 4.42 3.29 -9.20
C LEU A 151 4.13 2.58 -10.53
N ASN A 152 3.22 3.12 -11.34
CA ASN A 152 2.86 2.56 -12.64
C ASN A 152 4.02 2.58 -13.63
N GLN A 153 4.81 3.66 -13.64
CA GLN A 153 6.02 3.75 -14.45
C GLN A 153 7.03 2.67 -14.06
N LEU A 154 7.24 2.45 -12.76
CA LEU A 154 8.11 1.39 -12.26
C LEU A 154 7.57 -0.01 -12.60
N ASN A 155 6.26 -0.22 -12.49
CA ASN A 155 5.63 -1.50 -12.82
C ASN A 155 5.83 -1.88 -14.29
N ALA A 156 5.71 -0.92 -15.21
CA ALA A 156 6.00 -1.15 -16.62
C ALA A 156 7.45 -1.64 -16.84
N GLN A 157 8.43 -1.01 -16.17
CA GLN A 157 9.84 -1.40 -16.27
C GLN A 157 10.11 -2.81 -15.71
N VAL A 158 9.46 -3.17 -14.60
CA VAL A 158 9.65 -4.48 -13.94
C VAL A 158 9.05 -5.63 -14.76
N LEU A 159 8.01 -5.37 -15.56
CA LEU A 159 7.28 -6.39 -16.33
C LEU A 159 7.86 -6.65 -17.73
N GLU A 160 8.78 -5.81 -18.24
CA GLU A 160 9.35 -5.94 -19.58
C GLU A 160 10.45 -7.01 -19.69
N GLU A 161 11.02 -7.48 -18.58
CA GLU A 161 12.12 -8.46 -18.60
C GLU A 161 11.66 -9.90 -18.31
N GLU A 162 11.58 -10.71 -19.36
CA GLU A 162 11.44 -12.16 -19.26
C GLU A 162 12.79 -12.81 -19.61
N ASP A 163 13.51 -13.31 -18.61
CA ASP A 163 14.78 -13.99 -18.88
C ASP A 163 14.89 -15.33 -18.14
N CYS A 164 14.92 -16.42 -18.92
CA CYS A 164 14.87 -17.79 -18.42
C CYS A 164 16.18 -18.21 -17.73
N HIS A 165 17.29 -17.51 -18.03
CA HIS A 165 18.65 -17.83 -17.54
C HIS A 165 19.02 -17.19 -16.19
N LEU A 166 18.09 -16.50 -15.52
CA LEU A 166 18.38 -15.85 -14.24
C LEU A 166 18.58 -16.85 -13.10
N SER A 167 19.52 -16.52 -12.20
CA SER A 167 19.66 -17.16 -10.90
C SER A 167 18.33 -17.15 -10.14
N THR A 168 18.07 -18.22 -9.39
CA THR A 168 16.86 -18.36 -8.59
C THR A 168 16.68 -17.19 -7.61
N VAL A 169 17.76 -16.61 -7.08
CA VAL A 169 17.69 -15.45 -6.18
C VAL A 169 17.17 -14.20 -6.90
N ILE A 170 17.60 -13.97 -8.14
CA ILE A 170 17.12 -12.85 -8.97
C ILE A 170 15.63 -13.04 -9.30
N LYS A 171 15.22 -14.25 -9.66
CA LYS A 171 13.82 -14.60 -9.90
C LYS A 171 12.95 -14.33 -8.67
N SER A 172 13.43 -14.73 -7.49
CA SER A 172 12.75 -14.47 -6.20
C SER A 172 12.64 -12.96 -5.91
N LEU A 173 13.72 -12.20 -6.10
CA LEU A 173 13.70 -10.74 -5.93
C LEU A 173 12.69 -10.05 -6.85
N ARG A 174 12.66 -10.41 -8.14
CA ARG A 174 11.68 -9.87 -9.09
C ARG A 174 10.25 -10.23 -8.68
N CYS A 175 10.02 -11.47 -8.27
CA CYS A 175 8.70 -11.91 -7.80
C CYS A 175 8.23 -11.08 -6.59
N VAL A 176 9.11 -10.86 -5.61
CA VAL A 176 8.78 -10.03 -4.43
C VAL A 176 8.55 -8.57 -4.81
N SER A 177 9.31 -8.02 -5.76
CA SER A 177 9.07 -6.66 -6.29
C SER A 177 7.70 -6.53 -6.96
N ILE A 178 7.26 -7.51 -7.75
CA ILE A 178 5.92 -7.51 -8.37
C ILE A 178 4.82 -7.51 -7.30
N ILE A 179 4.99 -8.32 -6.26
CA ILE A 179 4.05 -8.35 -5.13
C ILE A 179 4.04 -7.03 -4.38
N ASN A 180 5.22 -6.43 -4.16
CA ASN A 180 5.35 -5.12 -3.54
C ASN A 180 4.53 -4.07 -4.31
N LEU A 181 4.72 -4.01 -5.63
CA LEU A 181 3.98 -3.11 -6.51
C LEU A 181 2.46 -3.29 -6.37
N SER A 182 1.96 -4.53 -6.36
CA SER A 182 0.53 -4.83 -6.19
C SER A 182 -0.02 -4.41 -4.82
N VAL A 183 0.76 -4.60 -3.75
CA VAL A 183 0.37 -4.19 -2.39
C VAL A 183 0.34 -2.67 -2.28
N PHE A 184 1.35 -1.99 -2.82
CA PHE A 184 1.41 -0.53 -2.87
C PHE A 184 0.27 0.06 -3.71
N GLU A 185 -0.04 -0.54 -4.87
CA GLU A 185 -1.17 -0.12 -5.70
C GLU A 185 -2.49 -0.23 -4.94
N SER A 186 -2.72 -1.35 -4.23
CA SER A 186 -3.93 -1.57 -3.43
C SER A 186 -4.06 -0.55 -2.30
N LEU A 187 -2.96 -0.26 -1.60
CA LEU A 187 -2.92 0.76 -0.55
C LEU A 187 -3.18 2.17 -1.12
N LEU A 188 -2.56 2.52 -2.24
CA LEU A 188 -2.80 3.83 -2.88
C LEU A 188 -4.23 3.97 -3.39
N CYS A 189 -4.82 2.90 -3.92
CA CYS A 189 -6.25 2.87 -4.28
C CYS A 189 -7.14 3.14 -3.06
N PHE A 190 -6.84 2.53 -1.92
CA PHE A 190 -7.57 2.78 -0.67
C PHE A 190 -7.47 4.24 -0.20
N LEU A 191 -6.26 4.82 -0.22
CA LEU A 191 -6.03 6.19 0.22
C LEU A 191 -6.61 7.23 -0.75
N SER A 192 -6.65 6.92 -2.05
CA SER A 192 -7.16 7.81 -3.10
C SER A 192 -8.66 7.69 -3.38
N MET A 193 -9.39 6.92 -2.56
CA MET A 193 -10.83 6.78 -2.71
C MET A 193 -11.51 8.16 -2.79
N PRO A 194 -12.33 8.42 -3.83
CA PRO A 194 -12.94 9.72 -4.01
C PRO A 194 -13.71 10.15 -2.77
N VAL A 195 -13.55 11.42 -2.38
CA VAL A 195 -14.31 11.99 -1.27
C VAL A 195 -15.80 11.85 -1.56
N ALA A 196 -16.54 11.24 -0.64
CA ALA A 196 -17.97 11.01 -0.81
C ALA A 196 -18.70 12.34 -1.06
N LYS A 197 -19.51 12.39 -2.12
CA LYS A 197 -20.47 13.48 -2.38
C LYS A 197 -21.89 12.97 -2.11
N PRO A 198 -22.83 13.84 -1.72
CA PRO A 198 -24.22 13.44 -1.61
C PRO A 198 -24.71 12.90 -2.97
N LYS A 199 -25.45 11.79 -2.94
CA LYS A 199 -26.11 11.23 -4.13
C LYS A 199 -27.15 12.24 -4.65
N ARG A 200 -26.75 13.18 -5.49
CA ARG A 200 -27.70 13.94 -6.32
C ARG A 200 -28.00 13.11 -7.56
N SER A 201 -29.15 12.44 -7.53
CA SER A 201 -29.77 11.67 -8.62
C SER A 201 -29.05 10.38 -9.07
N LEU A 202 -29.84 9.33 -9.30
CA LEU A 202 -29.44 8.03 -9.84
C LEU A 202 -29.21 8.09 -11.37
N VAL A 203 -28.49 9.08 -11.89
CA VAL A 203 -28.12 9.12 -13.32
C VAL A 203 -26.69 9.63 -13.51
N SER A 204 -25.72 8.83 -13.08
CA SER A 204 -24.37 8.82 -13.66
C SER A 204 -23.65 7.52 -13.31
N LYS A 205 -24.33 6.38 -13.50
CA LYS A 205 -23.61 5.18 -13.89
C LYS A 205 -23.20 5.42 -15.34
N LEU A 206 -21.91 5.24 -15.63
CA LEU A 206 -21.31 5.21 -16.97
C LEU A 206 -20.59 6.50 -17.40
N MET A 207 -19.52 6.88 -16.69
CA MET A 207 -18.36 7.57 -17.26
C MET A 207 -17.20 7.57 -16.27
N ASN A 208 -16.63 6.38 -16.04
CA ASN A 208 -15.25 6.22 -15.58
C ASN A 208 -14.74 4.94 -16.25
N LYS A 209 -14.35 5.07 -17.51
CA LYS A 209 -13.75 4.01 -18.32
C LYS A 209 -12.23 4.26 -18.25
N GLY A 210 -11.60 3.73 -17.21
CA GLY A 210 -10.16 3.83 -16.98
C GLY A 210 -9.79 3.25 -15.62
N THR A 211 -9.16 2.07 -15.64
CA THR A 211 -8.42 1.40 -14.55
C THR A 211 -9.16 1.09 -13.23
N GLY A 212 -9.33 -0.22 -12.95
CA GLY A 212 -9.45 -0.80 -11.60
C GLY A 212 -10.49 -0.19 -10.65
N LYS A 213 -11.77 -0.52 -10.82
CA LYS A 213 -12.83 -0.02 -9.93
C LYS A 213 -12.82 -0.77 -8.59
N CYS A 214 -12.13 -0.23 -7.57
CA CYS A 214 -12.34 -0.62 -6.17
C CYS A 214 -13.75 -0.14 -5.76
N ASN A 215 -14.71 -1.07 -5.73
CA ASN A 215 -16.15 -0.75 -5.71
C ASN A 215 -16.84 -1.15 -4.39
N THR A 216 -16.06 -1.37 -3.33
CA THR A 216 -16.52 -1.60 -1.95
C THR A 216 -16.19 -0.35 -1.11
N GLY A 217 -17.15 0.14 -0.33
CA GLY A 217 -16.90 1.26 0.58
C GLY A 217 -15.74 0.93 1.52
N ASN A 218 -14.88 1.92 1.80
CA ASN A 218 -13.80 1.81 2.76
C ASN A 218 -13.99 2.79 3.92
N GLU A 219 -13.28 2.58 5.01
CA GLU A 219 -13.37 3.33 6.28
C GLU A 219 -13.23 4.84 6.08
N MET A 220 -12.45 5.21 5.06
CA MET A 220 -12.21 6.58 4.66
C MET A 220 -13.44 7.23 4.02
N ASN A 221 -14.08 6.54 3.07
CA ASN A 221 -15.35 6.97 2.48
C ASN A 221 -16.51 6.91 3.49
N ASP A 222 -16.50 5.95 4.41
CA ASP A 222 -17.47 5.87 5.51
C ASP A 222 -17.43 7.12 6.39
N LEU A 223 -16.23 7.58 6.77
CA LEU A 223 -16.07 8.81 7.53
C LEU A 223 -16.58 10.03 6.74
N ASP A 224 -16.25 10.14 5.45
CA ASP A 224 -16.75 11.24 4.60
C ASP A 224 -18.29 11.30 4.59
N ILE A 225 -18.97 10.15 4.52
CA ILE A 225 -20.43 10.06 4.53
C ILE A 225 -20.99 10.57 5.86
N VAL A 226 -20.41 10.13 6.98
CA VAL A 226 -20.87 10.50 8.32
C VAL A 226 -20.64 11.99 8.58
N LEU A 227 -19.48 12.53 8.19
CA LEU A 227 -19.19 13.96 8.30
C LEU A 227 -20.14 14.81 7.46
N HIS A 228 -20.47 14.36 6.25
CA HIS A 228 -21.47 15.04 5.44
C HIS A 228 -22.84 15.04 6.13
N GLN A 229 -23.28 13.92 6.70
CA GLN A 229 -24.54 13.84 7.45
C GLN A 229 -24.54 14.72 8.71
N LEU A 230 -23.39 14.85 9.36
CA LEU A 230 -23.19 15.70 10.53
C LEU A 230 -23.44 17.17 10.19
N VAL A 231 -22.87 17.67 9.07
CA VAL A 231 -22.96 19.09 8.69
C VAL A 231 -24.21 19.45 7.88
N SER A 232 -24.87 18.47 7.25
CA SER A 232 -26.09 18.71 6.46
C SER A 232 -27.40 18.57 7.26
N GLY A 233 -27.33 18.08 8.51
CA GLY A 233 -28.47 17.98 9.40
C GLY A 233 -28.92 19.34 9.96
N LYS A 234 -30.23 19.51 10.19
CA LYS A 234 -30.78 20.71 10.85
C LYS A 234 -30.28 20.90 12.28
N LEU A 235 -29.95 19.81 12.98
CA LEU A 235 -29.39 19.82 14.33
C LEU A 235 -28.34 18.70 14.44
N VAL A 236 -27.17 19.06 14.99
CA VAL A 236 -26.15 18.08 15.40
C VAL A 236 -26.60 17.47 16.72
N THR A 237 -26.90 16.17 16.71
CA THR A 237 -27.23 15.43 17.94
C THR A 237 -25.95 14.83 18.53
N GLU A 238 -25.92 14.71 19.86
CA GLU A 238 -24.80 14.10 20.59
C GLU A 238 -24.50 12.67 20.10
N GLU A 239 -25.54 11.89 19.78
CA GLU A 239 -25.41 10.54 19.22
C GLU A 239 -24.65 10.54 17.88
N LYS A 240 -24.96 11.47 16.97
CA LYS A 240 -24.28 11.59 15.66
C LYS A 240 -22.83 12.03 15.83
N LEU A 241 -22.58 12.95 16.76
CA LEU A 241 -21.23 13.40 17.08
C LEU A 241 -20.39 12.23 17.63
N LEU A 242 -20.91 11.51 18.62
CA LEU A 242 -20.24 10.35 19.21
C LEU A 242 -19.98 9.24 18.17
N PHE A 243 -20.94 8.99 17.28
CA PHE A 243 -20.76 8.04 16.18
C PHE A 243 -19.65 8.48 15.22
N THR A 244 -19.59 9.78 14.89
CA THR A 244 -18.54 10.35 14.05
C THR A 244 -17.16 10.19 14.69
N LEU A 245 -17.04 10.51 15.98
CA LEU A 245 -15.80 10.37 16.76
C LEU A 245 -15.31 8.91 16.81
N LYS A 246 -16.22 7.95 16.99
CA LYS A 246 -15.87 6.52 16.94
C LYS A 246 -15.31 6.12 15.58
N LYS A 247 -15.90 6.62 14.48
CA LYS A 247 -15.43 6.35 13.11
C LYS A 247 -14.09 7.01 12.80
N SER A 248 -13.87 8.26 13.23
CA SER A 248 -12.58 8.94 13.05
C SER A 248 -11.48 8.25 13.83
N LYS A 249 -11.72 7.85 15.09
CA LYS A 249 -10.76 7.12 15.91
C LYS A 249 -10.37 5.77 15.29
N ALA A 250 -11.36 4.98 14.86
CA ALA A 250 -11.09 3.70 14.20
C ALA A 250 -10.22 3.86 12.93
N LEU A 251 -10.43 4.94 12.16
CA LEU A 251 -9.63 5.24 10.99
C LEU A 251 -8.19 5.67 11.36
N VAL A 252 -8.03 6.46 12.42
CA VAL A 252 -6.70 6.83 12.95
C VAL A 252 -5.92 5.57 13.32
N ASP A 253 -6.54 4.64 14.05
CA ASP A 253 -5.93 3.37 14.45
C ASP A 253 -5.49 2.55 13.23
N VAL A 254 -6.35 2.47 12.20
CA VAL A 254 -6.03 1.81 10.93
C VAL A 254 -4.81 2.46 10.26
N MET A 255 -4.79 3.80 10.15
CA MET A 255 -3.69 4.52 9.51
C MET A 255 -2.38 4.38 10.27
N GLN A 256 -2.42 4.45 11.60
CA GLN A 256 -1.26 4.21 12.45
C GLN A 256 -0.74 2.78 12.27
N GLY A 257 -1.64 1.80 12.23
CA GLY A 257 -1.29 0.40 11.99
C GLY A 257 -0.64 0.16 10.63
N ILE A 258 -1.04 0.90 9.59
CA ILE A 258 -0.43 0.87 8.25
C ILE A 258 0.94 1.54 8.27
N GLU A 259 1.06 2.73 8.88
CA GLU A 259 2.31 3.49 8.95
C GLU A 259 3.46 2.70 9.60
N ILE A 260 3.20 2.07 10.75
CA ILE A 260 4.20 1.24 11.45
C ILE A 260 4.70 0.10 10.54
N LYS A 261 3.80 -0.49 9.75
CA LYS A 261 4.16 -1.59 8.82
C LYS A 261 4.93 -1.08 7.61
N LEU A 262 4.59 0.11 7.09
CA LEU A 262 5.35 0.77 6.03
C LEU A 262 6.76 1.13 6.50
N GLU A 263 6.92 1.62 7.72
CA GLU A 263 8.24 1.90 8.30
C GLU A 263 9.11 0.63 8.32
N ASN A 264 8.54 -0.50 8.72
CA ASN A 264 9.24 -1.79 8.66
C ASN A 264 9.62 -2.21 7.23
N ILE A 265 8.75 -1.97 6.23
CA ILE A 265 9.07 -2.25 4.82
C ILE A 265 10.19 -1.33 4.33
N CYS A 266 10.12 -0.03 4.59
CA CYS A 266 11.14 0.91 4.15
C CYS A 266 12.50 0.59 4.78
N LYS A 267 12.53 0.11 6.04
CA LYS A 267 13.73 -0.43 6.68
C LYS A 267 14.26 -1.65 5.91
N HIS A 268 13.44 -2.65 5.64
CA HIS A 268 13.90 -3.84 4.94
C HIS A 268 14.33 -3.57 3.50
N LEU A 269 13.66 -2.66 2.79
CA LEU A 269 14.08 -2.18 1.46
C LEU A 269 15.45 -1.49 1.51
N SER A 270 15.72 -0.72 2.56
CA SER A 270 17.02 -0.09 2.78
C SER A 270 18.11 -1.14 3.01
N GLU A 271 17.82 -2.18 3.81
CA GLU A 271 18.71 -3.33 4.00
C GLU A 271 18.97 -4.06 2.67
N THR A 272 17.92 -4.36 1.90
CA THR A 272 18.03 -4.98 0.57
C THR A 272 18.93 -4.14 -0.35
N LYS A 273 18.71 -2.82 -0.39
CA LYS A 273 19.51 -1.89 -1.18
C LYS A 273 20.98 -1.95 -0.78
N VAL A 274 21.30 -1.92 0.51
CA VAL A 274 22.69 -2.04 1.00
C VAL A 274 23.31 -3.36 0.58
N CYS A 275 22.58 -4.48 0.67
CA CYS A 275 23.07 -5.78 0.21
C CYS A 275 23.35 -5.79 -1.30
N LEU A 276 22.50 -5.17 -2.12
CA LEU A 276 22.70 -5.08 -3.57
C LEU A 276 23.86 -4.14 -3.94
N ILE A 277 24.04 -3.03 -3.21
CA ILE A 277 25.20 -2.13 -3.39
C ILE A 277 26.50 -2.90 -3.16
N LYS A 278 26.56 -3.74 -2.13
CA LYS A 278 27.74 -4.57 -1.86
C LYS A 278 28.06 -5.47 -3.06
N VAL A 279 27.07 -6.15 -3.63
CA VAL A 279 27.27 -7.02 -4.80
C VAL A 279 27.90 -6.29 -5.99
N VAL A 280 27.45 -5.07 -6.31
CA VAL A 280 27.94 -4.29 -7.46
C VAL A 280 29.23 -3.51 -7.19
N SER A 281 29.68 -3.46 -5.93
CA SER A 281 30.91 -2.76 -5.55
C SER A 281 32.14 -3.66 -5.55
N PHE A 282 31.96 -4.96 -5.81
CA PHE A 282 33.03 -5.95 -5.99
C PHE A 282 33.16 -6.30 -7.47
#